data_AF-A0A522FJG3-F1
#
_entry.id   AF-A0A522FJG3-F1
#
_cell.length_a   1.000
_cell.length_b   1.000
_cell.length_c   1.000
_cell.angle_alpha   90.00
_cell.angle_beta   90.00
_cell.angle_gamma   90.00
#
_symmetry.space_group_name_H-M   'P 1'
#
loop_
_entity.id
_entity.type
_entity.pdbx_description
1 polymer ?
#
loop_
_entity_poly.entity_id
_entity_poly.type
_entity_poly.pdbx_seq_one_letter_code
_entity_poly.pdbx_strand_id
1 'polypeptide(L)'
;MKYYLSGIILMFVFIRNANAQCDTMVINLINNKVEKIAVSQIQCMKFDSLTVIDGNTQNKNIFTLKGNYPNPFQTHTFLEFELTTNGNVEIIIYDNNGNQIQKIKCDNCQAGKNTLQWNCNDALGNRVQNGTYYYEVLFNNLIQTKKMILIR
;
A
#
# COMPACT_ATOMS: atom_id res chain seq x y z
N MET A 1 -1.54 -28.04 -19.41
CA MET A 1 -2.24 -26.77 -19.16
C MET A 1 -1.30 -25.89 -18.35
N LYS A 2 -0.74 -24.82 -18.93
CA LYS A 2 0.28 -23.97 -18.29
C LYS A 2 -0.42 -22.80 -17.59
N TYR A 3 -0.21 -22.63 -16.30
CA TYR A 3 -0.66 -21.45 -15.55
C TYR A 3 0.55 -20.56 -15.24
N TYR A 4 0.51 -19.31 -15.70
CA TYR A 4 1.48 -18.29 -15.34
C TYR A 4 1.12 -17.70 -13.98
N LEU A 5 1.98 -17.84 -12.96
CA LEU A 5 1.93 -16.99 -11.78
C LEU A 5 2.72 -15.71 -12.08
N SER A 6 2.01 -14.64 -12.42
CA SER A 6 2.54 -13.29 -12.51
C SER A 6 2.13 -12.52 -11.25
N GLY A 7 3.13 -12.11 -10.47
CA GLY A 7 3.01 -11.04 -9.47
C GLY A 7 2.15 -11.36 -8.26
N ILE A 8 2.76 -11.90 -7.19
CA ILE A 8 2.20 -11.80 -5.85
C ILE A 8 3.24 -11.09 -4.98
N ILE A 9 2.99 -9.82 -4.67
CA ILE A 9 3.68 -9.09 -3.62
C ILE A 9 2.94 -9.42 -2.31
N LEU A 10 3.59 -10.17 -1.43
CA LEU A 10 3.10 -10.49 -0.09
C LEU A 10 3.62 -9.45 0.89
N MET A 11 2.76 -8.52 1.31
CA MET A 11 3.04 -7.61 2.42
C MET A 11 2.42 -8.19 3.70
N PHE A 12 3.27 -8.71 4.58
CA PHE A 12 2.85 -9.36 5.82
C PHE A 12 2.78 -8.37 6.97
N VAL A 13 1.60 -8.24 7.60
CA VAL A 13 1.51 -7.71 8.95
C VAL A 13 0.46 -8.56 9.70
N PHE A 14 0.89 -9.21 10.79
CA PHE A 14 0.21 -10.24 11.64
C PHE A 14 0.28 -11.72 11.25
N ILE A 15 1.47 -12.25 10.96
CA ILE A 15 1.74 -13.69 11.05
C ILE A 15 3.11 -13.89 11.71
N ARG A 16 3.26 -14.86 12.63
CA ARG A 16 4.58 -15.22 13.19
C ARG A 16 5.56 -15.66 12.09
N ASN A 17 5.06 -16.37 11.08
CA ASN A 17 5.70 -16.72 9.80
C ASN A 17 4.63 -17.28 8.85
N ALA A 18 4.65 -16.90 7.58
CA ALA A 18 3.84 -17.54 6.54
C ALA A 18 4.73 -17.88 5.34
N ASN A 19 4.67 -19.13 4.92
CA ASN A 19 5.41 -19.65 3.79
C ASN A 19 4.43 -20.31 2.81
N ALA A 20 4.59 -19.99 1.53
CA ALA A 20 3.92 -20.72 0.47
C ALA A 20 4.73 -21.97 0.17
N GLN A 21 4.14 -23.14 0.43
CA GLN A 21 4.59 -24.40 -0.18
C GLN A 21 3.80 -24.52 -1.49
N CYS A 22 4.42 -25.01 -2.59
CA CYS A 22 3.98 -24.83 -4.00
C CYS A 22 2.46 -24.77 -4.30
N ASP A 23 1.60 -25.44 -3.53
CA ASP A 23 0.15 -25.49 -3.76
C ASP A 23 -0.72 -25.03 -2.56
N THR A 24 -0.12 -24.67 -1.41
CA THR A 24 -0.83 -24.35 -0.16
C THR A 24 -0.24 -23.15 0.58
N MET A 25 -1.10 -22.23 0.99
CA MET A 25 -0.80 -21.20 1.98
C MET A 25 -0.96 -21.78 3.40
N VAL A 26 0.07 -21.61 4.24
CA VAL A 26 0.03 -22.01 5.65
C VAL A 26 -0.11 -20.77 6.52
N ILE A 27 -1.19 -20.71 7.32
CA ILE A 27 -1.47 -19.62 8.26
C ILE A 27 -1.26 -20.13 9.68
N ASN A 28 -0.29 -19.55 10.37
CA ASN A 28 -0.05 -19.79 11.80
C ASN A 28 -0.85 -18.78 12.61
N LEU A 29 -1.93 -19.24 13.24
CA LEU A 29 -2.82 -18.42 14.06
C LEU A 29 -2.25 -18.25 15.48
N ILE A 30 -2.67 -17.18 16.16
CA ILE A 30 -2.19 -16.79 17.49
C ILE A 30 -2.50 -17.84 18.55
N ASN A 31 -3.58 -18.61 18.37
CA ASN A 31 -3.95 -19.73 19.24
C ASN A 31 -3.14 -21.02 18.98
N ASN A 32 -2.01 -20.92 18.27
CA ASN A 32 -1.18 -22.05 17.82
C ASN A 32 -1.90 -23.03 16.88
N LYS A 33 -3.06 -22.65 16.32
CA LYS A 33 -3.70 -23.43 15.27
C LYS A 33 -3.01 -23.13 13.95
N VAL A 34 -2.79 -24.17 13.16
CA VAL A 34 -2.26 -24.06 11.79
C VAL A 34 -3.38 -24.35 10.82
N GLU A 35 -3.66 -23.40 9.93
CA GLU A 35 -4.58 -23.60 8.82
C GLU A 35 -3.82 -23.71 7.50
N LYS A 36 -4.20 -24.69 6.67
CA LYS A 36 -3.63 -24.91 5.34
C LYS A 36 -4.71 -24.67 4.32
N ILE A 37 -4.48 -23.72 3.43
CA ILE A 37 -5.44 -23.32 2.39
C ILE A 37 -4.79 -23.57 1.04
N ALA A 38 -5.42 -24.39 0.19
CA ALA A 38 -4.95 -24.56 -1.18
C ALA A 38 -5.04 -23.22 -1.92
N VAL A 39 -3.97 -22.80 -2.58
CA VAL A 39 -3.93 -21.48 -3.26
C VAL A 39 -5.03 -21.39 -4.32
N SER A 40 -5.37 -22.52 -4.96
CA SER A 40 -6.45 -22.62 -5.94
C SER A 40 -7.85 -22.34 -5.39
N GLN A 41 -8.04 -22.44 -4.07
CA GLN A 41 -9.33 -22.21 -3.41
C GLN A 41 -9.48 -20.77 -2.89
N ILE A 42 -8.42 -19.97 -2.95
CA ILE A 42 -8.45 -18.58 -2.45
C ILE A 42 -9.15 -17.71 -3.50
N GLN A 43 -10.44 -17.45 -3.28
CA GLN A 43 -11.23 -16.56 -4.16
C GLN A 43 -11.02 -15.08 -3.84
N CYS A 44 -10.81 -14.74 -2.56
CA CYS A 44 -10.59 -13.38 -2.09
C CYS A 44 -9.95 -13.42 -0.70
N MET A 45 -8.99 -12.52 -0.46
CA MET A 45 -8.42 -12.28 0.86
C MET A 45 -8.72 -10.84 1.26
N LYS A 46 -9.44 -10.66 2.38
CA LYS A 46 -9.79 -9.35 2.92
C LYS A 46 -9.09 -9.17 4.26
N PHE A 47 -8.43 -8.03 4.41
CA PHE A 47 -7.81 -7.63 5.67
C PHE A 47 -8.55 -6.40 6.18
N ASP A 48 -9.34 -6.58 7.23
CA ASP A 48 -10.00 -5.46 7.92
C ASP A 48 -9.00 -4.84 8.90
N SER A 49 -8.12 -4.00 8.37
CA SER A 49 -7.13 -3.19 9.08
C SER A 49 -6.10 -3.94 9.95
N LEU A 50 -4.85 -3.56 9.77
CA LEU A 50 -3.72 -4.05 10.56
C LEU A 50 -3.81 -3.47 11.98
N THR A 51 -4.26 -4.26 12.93
CA THR A 51 -4.11 -3.95 14.36
C THR A 51 -2.94 -4.75 14.92
N VAL A 52 -1.88 -4.03 15.29
CA VAL A 52 -0.79 -4.56 16.12
C VAL A 52 -1.35 -5.05 17.44
N ILE A 53 -1.54 -6.37 17.55
CA ILE A 53 -1.76 -7.04 18.82
C ILE A 53 -0.39 -7.17 19.50
N ASP A 54 0.13 -6.04 19.95
CA ASP A 54 1.02 -6.01 21.10
C ASP A 54 0.29 -5.22 22.20
N GLY A 55 0.16 -5.85 23.38
CA GLY A 55 -0.88 -5.59 24.37
C GLY A 55 -0.83 -4.25 25.12
N ASN A 56 -0.22 -3.19 24.56
CA ASN A 56 -0.28 -1.86 25.16
C ASN A 56 0.10 -0.67 24.26
N THR A 57 0.05 -0.79 22.94
CA THR A 57 0.31 0.37 22.08
C THR A 57 -1.01 1.02 21.68
N GLN A 58 -1.35 2.14 22.32
CA GLN A 58 -2.31 3.06 21.71
C GLN A 58 -1.81 3.34 20.29
N ASN A 59 -2.57 2.93 19.28
CA ASN A 59 -2.35 3.26 17.87
C ASN A 59 -2.42 4.78 17.72
N LYS A 60 -1.34 5.47 18.07
CA LYS A 60 -1.18 6.89 17.79
C LYS A 60 -0.97 6.96 16.29
N ASN A 61 -2.04 7.26 15.55
CA ASN A 61 -1.96 7.62 14.14
C ASN A 61 -1.11 8.89 14.03
N ILE A 62 0.21 8.72 13.98
CA ILE A 62 1.18 9.82 13.84
C ILE A 62 1.06 10.51 12.47
N PHE A 63 0.34 9.91 11.52
CA PHE A 63 -0.16 10.61 10.35
C PHE A 63 -1.49 10.02 9.87
N THR A 64 -2.23 10.80 9.07
CA THR A 64 -3.49 10.40 8.45
C THR A 64 -3.45 10.67 6.95
N LEU A 65 -3.69 9.63 6.14
CA LEU A 65 -3.83 9.72 4.70
C LEU A 65 -5.27 10.09 4.32
N LYS A 66 -5.49 11.31 3.82
CA LYS A 66 -6.83 11.81 3.51
C LYS A 66 -7.34 11.24 2.19
N GLY A 67 -6.50 11.18 1.17
CA GLY A 67 -6.91 10.70 -0.15
C GLY A 67 -6.17 11.42 -1.26
N ASN A 68 -6.66 11.21 -2.46
CA ASN A 68 -6.23 11.97 -3.62
C ASN A 68 -7.42 12.70 -4.25
N TYR A 69 -7.18 13.92 -4.76
CA TYR A 69 -8.18 14.70 -5.48
C TYR A 69 -7.54 15.42 -6.67
N PRO A 70 -8.21 15.45 -7.84
CA PRO A 70 -9.42 14.70 -8.15
C PRO A 70 -9.16 13.17 -8.18
N ASN A 71 -10.21 12.37 -7.94
CA ASN A 71 -10.23 10.93 -8.15
C ASN A 71 -11.63 10.53 -8.63
N PRO A 72 -11.82 10.11 -9.90
CA PRO A 72 -10.80 9.91 -10.93
C PRO A 72 -10.07 11.19 -11.38
N PHE A 73 -8.87 11.06 -11.94
CA PHE A 73 -8.04 12.16 -12.45
C PHE A 73 -7.61 11.94 -13.91
N GLN A 74 -7.23 13.03 -14.61
CA GLN A 74 -6.82 13.02 -16.02
C GLN A 74 -5.32 13.31 -16.22
N THR A 75 -4.85 14.48 -15.76
CA THR A 75 -3.49 14.96 -16.04
C THR A 75 -2.60 15.05 -14.80
N HIS A 76 -3.22 15.18 -13.63
CA HIS A 76 -2.57 15.22 -12.32
C HIS A 76 -3.60 14.91 -11.21
N THR A 77 -3.10 14.53 -10.04
CA THR A 77 -3.87 14.43 -8.80
C THR A 77 -3.04 14.94 -7.63
N PHE A 78 -3.70 15.45 -6.61
CA PHE A 78 -3.10 15.90 -5.36
C PHE A 78 -3.25 14.83 -4.30
N LEU A 79 -2.16 14.43 -3.68
CA LEU A 79 -2.08 13.44 -2.60
C LEU A 79 -2.07 14.19 -1.27
N GLU A 80 -3.14 14.04 -0.48
CA GLU A 80 -3.31 14.73 0.79
C GLU A 80 -3.05 13.81 1.98
N PHE A 81 -2.20 14.28 2.88
CA PHE A 81 -1.89 13.63 4.14
C PHE A 81 -1.67 14.67 5.23
N GLU A 82 -1.87 14.26 6.48
CA GLU A 82 -1.73 15.11 7.65
C GLU A 82 -0.73 14.49 8.61
N LEU A 83 0.32 15.23 8.97
CA LEU A 83 1.38 14.77 9.87
C LEU A 83 1.14 15.32 11.28
N THR A 84 1.37 14.51 12.30
CA THR A 84 1.31 14.99 13.70
C THR A 84 2.59 15.69 14.14
N THR A 85 3.72 15.40 13.48
CA THR A 85 5.03 15.99 13.73
C THR A 85 5.76 16.25 12.41
N ASN A 86 6.78 17.10 12.43
CA ASN A 86 7.66 17.27 11.28
C ASN A 86 8.42 15.97 10.98
N GLY A 87 8.80 15.75 9.72
CA GLY A 87 9.68 14.65 9.35
C GLY A 87 9.71 14.35 7.85
N ASN A 88 10.37 13.26 7.50
CA ASN A 88 10.53 12.84 6.11
C ASN A 88 9.38 11.93 5.70
N VAL A 89 8.80 12.21 4.53
CA VAL A 89 7.75 11.40 3.93
C VAL A 89 8.23 10.85 2.61
N GLU A 90 8.04 9.55 2.43
CA GLU A 90 8.21 8.90 1.13
C GLU A 90 6.84 8.50 0.59
N ILE A 91 6.56 8.88 -0.66
CA ILE A 91 5.39 8.40 -1.40
C ILE A 91 5.84 7.47 -2.51
N ILE A 92 5.28 6.27 -2.57
CA ILE A 92 5.57 5.30 -3.62
C ILE A 92 4.27 5.00 -4.36
N ILE A 93 4.31 5.06 -5.68
CA ILE A 93 3.16 4.84 -6.56
C ILE A 93 3.38 3.55 -7.33
N TYR A 94 2.34 2.72 -7.41
CA TYR A 94 2.35 1.42 -8.07
C TYR A 94 1.22 1.31 -9.08
N ASP A 95 1.45 0.51 -10.14
CA ASP A 95 0.37 0.07 -11.03
C ASP A 95 -0.44 -1.08 -10.42
N ASN A 96 -1.47 -1.54 -11.13
CA ASN A 96 -2.31 -2.67 -10.71
C ASN A 96 -1.57 -4.02 -10.62
N ASN A 97 -0.38 -4.14 -11.23
CA ASN A 97 0.45 -5.34 -11.16
C ASN A 97 1.47 -5.27 -10.01
N GLY A 98 1.50 -4.16 -9.26
CA GLY A 98 2.45 -3.93 -8.16
C GLY A 98 3.81 -3.41 -8.63
N ASN A 99 3.97 -3.02 -9.89
CA ASN A 99 5.22 -2.41 -10.34
C ASN A 99 5.34 -0.99 -9.79
N GLN A 100 6.49 -0.66 -9.22
CA GLN A 100 6.78 0.71 -8.79
C GLN A 100 6.88 1.63 -10.00
N ILE A 101 5.98 2.61 -10.06
CA ILE A 101 5.88 3.60 -11.13
C ILE A 101 6.71 4.83 -10.81
N GLN A 102 6.55 5.36 -9.59
CA GLN A 102 7.26 6.57 -9.17
C GLN A 102 7.48 6.59 -7.66
N LYS A 103 8.56 7.22 -7.23
CA LYS A 103 8.83 7.55 -5.83
C LYS A 103 9.01 9.06 -5.69
N ILE A 104 8.30 9.66 -4.75
CA ILE A 104 8.36 11.09 -4.43
C ILE A 104 8.84 11.20 -2.98
N LYS A 105 9.88 12.00 -2.74
CA LYS A 105 10.38 12.27 -1.39
C LYS A 105 10.06 13.70 -1.01
N CYS A 106 9.53 13.89 0.20
CA CYS A 106 9.41 15.18 0.83
C CYS A 106 10.26 15.13 2.11
N ASP A 107 11.44 15.73 2.03
CA ASP A 107 12.31 15.88 3.18
C ASP A 107 11.82 17.06 4.03
N ASN A 108 11.80 16.91 5.35
CA ASN A 108 11.36 17.94 6.30
C ASN A 108 9.92 18.47 6.08
N CYS A 109 8.97 17.60 5.70
CA CYS A 109 7.56 17.97 5.68
C CYS A 109 7.12 18.45 7.07
N GLN A 110 6.28 19.48 7.10
CA GLN A 110 5.84 20.10 8.35
C GLN A 110 4.64 19.35 8.94
N ALA A 111 4.48 19.43 10.26
CA ALA A 111 3.27 19.01 10.94
C ALA A 111 2.05 19.76 10.37
N GLY A 112 0.90 19.08 10.36
CA GLY A 112 -0.33 19.56 9.74
C GLY A 112 -0.56 19.02 8.33
N LYS A 113 -1.37 19.74 7.57
CA LYS A 113 -1.82 19.32 6.24
C LYS A 113 -0.70 19.51 5.22
N ASN A 114 -0.45 18.46 4.46
CA ASN A 114 0.52 18.43 3.37
C ASN A 114 -0.17 17.92 2.10
N THR A 115 0.24 18.49 0.97
CA THR A 115 -0.30 18.16 -0.34
C THR A 115 0.85 18.00 -1.32
N LEU A 116 0.91 16.86 -2.01
CA LEU A 116 1.90 16.59 -3.06
C LEU A 116 1.20 16.30 -4.38
N GLN A 117 1.67 16.90 -5.47
CA GLN A 117 1.10 16.70 -6.80
C GLN A 117 1.82 15.55 -7.51
N TRP A 118 1.06 14.62 -8.08
CA TRP A 118 1.56 13.64 -9.04
C TRP A 118 1.01 13.92 -10.43
N ASN A 119 1.91 14.02 -11.41
CA ASN A 119 1.61 14.40 -12.80
C ASN A 119 1.40 13.19 -13.72
N CYS A 120 0.97 12.04 -13.22
CA CYS A 120 0.78 10.83 -14.03
C CYS A 120 2.02 10.44 -14.85
N ASN A 121 3.22 10.64 -14.28
CA ASN A 121 4.48 10.24 -14.90
C ASN A 121 5.07 9.05 -14.14
N ASP A 122 5.96 8.30 -14.81
CA ASP A 122 6.84 7.33 -14.16
C ASP A 122 8.16 7.99 -13.73
N ALA A 123 9.05 7.21 -13.11
CA ALA A 123 10.38 7.67 -12.68
C ALA A 123 11.29 8.13 -13.83
N LEU A 124 11.00 7.76 -15.08
CA LEU A 124 11.73 8.20 -16.28
C LEU A 124 11.12 9.46 -16.91
N GLY A 125 10.00 9.96 -16.37
CA GLY A 125 9.27 11.11 -16.88
C GLY A 125 8.26 10.78 -17.99
N ASN A 126 8.05 9.50 -18.31
CA ASN A 126 7.06 9.11 -19.31
C ASN A 126 5.65 9.12 -18.71
N ARG A 127 4.65 9.45 -19.53
CA ARG A 127 3.24 9.39 -19.12
C ARG A 127 2.80 7.94 -18.90
N VAL A 128 2.13 7.71 -17.79
CA VAL A 128 1.56 6.40 -17.44
C VAL A 128 0.20 6.20 -18.13
N GLN A 129 -0.22 4.95 -18.28
CA GLN A 129 -1.47 4.61 -18.99
C GLN A 129 -2.72 4.79 -18.11
N ASN A 130 -3.90 4.82 -18.73
CA ASN A 130 -5.16 4.81 -17.96
C ASN A 130 -5.24 3.51 -17.14
N GLY A 131 -5.82 3.59 -15.94
CA GLY A 131 -5.95 2.41 -15.09
C GLY A 131 -6.10 2.70 -13.61
N THR A 132 -6.06 1.61 -12.84
CA THR A 132 -5.99 1.67 -11.38
C THR A 132 -4.54 1.76 -10.95
N TYR A 133 -4.28 2.69 -10.03
CA TYR A 133 -3.01 2.88 -9.37
C TYR A 133 -3.19 2.81 -7.86
N TYR A 134 -2.10 2.52 -7.16
CA TYR A 134 -2.03 2.56 -5.70
C TYR A 134 -0.91 3.50 -5.31
N TYR A 135 -1.07 4.21 -4.19
CA TYR A 135 0.04 4.95 -3.60
C TYR A 135 0.13 4.66 -2.12
N GLU A 136 1.37 4.55 -1.65
CA GLU A 136 1.77 4.34 -0.28
C GLU A 136 2.42 5.61 0.24
N VAL A 137 2.07 6.00 1.47
CA VAL A 137 2.73 7.06 2.20
C VAL A 137 3.46 6.44 3.39
N LEU A 138 4.77 6.63 3.42
CA LEU A 138 5.68 6.17 4.46
C LEU A 138 6.06 7.34 5.37
N PHE A 139 5.79 7.22 6.66
CA PHE A 139 6.19 8.22 7.66
C PHE A 139 6.44 7.53 9.01
N ASN A 140 7.64 7.73 9.59
CA ASN A 140 8.02 7.17 10.90
C ASN A 140 7.69 5.66 11.03
N ASN A 141 8.11 4.87 10.04
CA ASN A 141 7.89 3.42 9.95
C ASN A 141 6.41 2.97 9.84
N LEU A 142 5.47 3.89 9.73
CA LEU A 142 4.09 3.60 9.42
C LEU A 142 3.82 3.79 7.92
N ILE A 143 2.91 2.96 7.42
CA ILE A 143 2.53 2.90 6.00
C ILE A 143 1.01 3.01 5.91
N GLN A 144 0.53 3.88 5.04
CA GLN A 144 -0.88 3.92 4.66
C GLN A 144 -0.98 3.93 3.13
N THR A 145 -1.91 3.14 2.60
CA THR A 145 -2.08 2.92 1.17
C THR A 145 -3.47 3.36 0.73
N LYS A 146 -3.57 3.99 -0.45
CA LYS A 146 -4.86 4.29 -1.09
C LYS A 146 -4.85 4.01 -2.59
N LYS A 147 -6.04 3.73 -3.11
CA LYS A 147 -6.30 3.48 -4.53
C LYS A 147 -6.64 4.79 -5.25
N MET A 148 -6.14 4.94 -6.47
CA MET A 148 -6.41 6.06 -7.38
C MET A 148 -6.84 5.53 -8.75
N ILE A 149 -7.66 6.30 -9.47
CA ILE A 149 -8.15 5.94 -10.80
C ILE A 149 -7.76 7.03 -11.81
N LEU A 150 -6.95 6.68 -12.80
CA LEU A 150 -6.56 7.55 -13.91
C LEU A 150 -7.45 7.25 -15.12
N ILE A 151 -8.19 8.27 -15.58
CA ILE A 151 -9.03 8.22 -16.78
C ILE A 151 -8.68 9.45 -17.60
N ARG A 152 -8.31 9.26 -18.88
CA ARG A 152 -8.15 10.34 -19.86
C ARG A 152 -8.85 9.96 -21.15
#